data_AF-B2FNC7-F1
#
_entry.id   AF-B2FNC7-F1
#
_cell.length_a   1.000
_cell.length_b   1.000
_cell.length_c   1.000
_cell.angle_alpha   90.00
_cell.angle_beta   90.00
_cell.angle_gamma   90.00
#
_symmetry.space_group_name_H-M   'P 1'
#
loop_
_entity.id
_entity.type
_entity.pdbx_description
1 polymer ?
#
loop_
_entity_poly.entity_id
_entity_poly.type
_entity_poly.pdbx_seq_one_letter_code
_entity_poly.pdbx_strand_id
1 'polypeptide(L)'
;MSMSIPPIPSLVQPTYHAWVRPIAHASFWLSLLLTVCFVMQGLLLWPLHNLPIWHLVEREVQDQHLHSLTWLLAHPVAASMIAALLCLASTLASWGLLRERSWGLWSFVVILLLSALANFAIAGWLDVFMRDVIPFLSDDAVLQQELHLKRWLITLTVVAMSLVLLGLQGWLAWRLLRPDLRSRFH
;
A
#
# COMPACT_ATOMS: atom_id res chain seq x y z
N MET A 1 60.93 18.68 24.26
CA MET A 1 59.77 17.87 24.71
C MET A 1 58.58 18.27 23.88
N SER A 2 58.19 17.45 22.91
CA SER A 2 57.08 17.75 22.00
C SER A 2 55.78 17.35 22.67
N MET A 3 54.86 18.30 22.92
CA MET A 3 53.56 18.00 23.49
C MET A 3 52.71 17.23 22.47
N SER A 4 52.40 15.98 22.78
CA SER A 4 51.41 15.19 22.05
C SER A 4 50.03 15.80 22.23
N ILE A 5 49.50 16.42 21.17
CA ILE A 5 48.12 16.91 21.13
C ILE A 5 47.20 15.69 21.27
N PRO A 6 46.25 15.68 22.24
CA PRO A 6 45.32 14.58 22.38
C PRO A 6 44.44 14.46 21.13
N PRO A 7 44.14 13.24 20.64
CA PRO A 7 43.28 13.05 19.49
C PRO A 7 41.90 13.66 19.79
N ILE A 8 41.44 14.54 18.91
CA ILE A 8 40.09 15.11 18.96
C ILE A 8 39.11 13.93 18.99
N PRO A 9 38.22 13.82 20.00
CA PRO A 9 37.21 12.78 20.02
C PRO A 9 36.40 12.89 18.74
N SER A 10 36.49 11.86 17.89
CA SER A 10 35.66 11.70 16.71
C SER A 10 34.21 11.88 17.14
N LEU A 11 33.56 12.92 16.63
CA LEU A 11 32.13 13.16 16.81
C LEU A 11 31.40 11.84 16.52
N VAL A 12 30.93 11.19 17.58
CA VAL A 12 30.05 10.04 17.49
C VAL A 12 28.91 10.49 16.59
N GLN A 13 28.84 9.96 15.37
CA GLN A 13 27.77 10.32 14.46
C GLN A 13 26.45 10.03 15.18
N PRO A 14 25.56 11.02 15.28
CA PRO A 14 24.42 10.92 16.18
C PRO A 14 23.60 9.68 15.80
N THR A 15 23.29 8.87 16.80
CA THR A 15 22.38 7.71 16.80
C THR A 15 20.96 8.03 16.28
N TYR A 16 20.73 9.27 15.88
CA TYR A 16 19.48 9.81 15.32
C TYR A 16 18.94 9.04 14.12
N HIS A 17 19.76 8.30 13.36
CA HIS A 17 19.31 7.53 12.20
C HIS A 17 19.15 6.02 12.46
N ALA A 18 19.40 5.55 13.69
CA ALA A 18 19.29 4.13 14.03
C ALA A 18 17.86 3.58 13.87
N TRP A 19 16.83 4.43 13.93
CA TRP A 19 15.43 4.02 13.78
C TRP A 19 15.06 3.66 12.32
N VAL A 20 15.78 4.18 11.32
CA VAL A 20 15.42 3.99 9.90
C VAL A 20 15.66 2.55 9.45
N ARG A 21 16.76 1.93 9.92
CA ARG A 21 17.11 0.53 9.62
C ARG A 21 16.04 -0.49 10.03
N PRO A 22 15.52 -0.52 11.26
CA PRO A 22 14.49 -1.48 11.64
C PRO A 22 13.17 -1.23 10.90
N ILE A 23 12.78 0.02 10.63
CA ILE A 23 11.59 0.33 9.82
C ILE A 23 11.76 -0.17 8.38
N ALA A 24 12.93 0.04 7.78
CA ALA A 24 13.23 -0.43 6.44
C ALA A 24 13.23 -1.97 6.37
N HIS A 25 13.80 -2.66 7.36
CA HIS A 25 13.75 -4.12 7.44
C HIS A 25 12.33 -4.66 7.65
N ALA A 26 11.54 -4.07 8.55
CA ALA A 26 10.16 -4.47 8.77
C ALA A 26 9.32 -4.29 7.50
N SER A 27 9.46 -3.15 6.82
CA SER A 27 8.78 -2.87 5.54
C SER A 27 9.24 -3.81 4.43
N PHE A 28 10.53 -4.15 4.39
CA PHE A 28 11.08 -5.11 3.45
C PHE A 28 10.48 -6.51 3.65
N TRP A 29 10.50 -7.03 4.87
CA TRP A 29 9.95 -8.36 5.17
C TRP A 29 8.44 -8.41 4.97
N LEU A 30 7.73 -7.36 5.38
CA LEU A 30 6.28 -7.26 5.17
C LEU A 30 5.94 -7.22 3.68
N SER A 31 6.62 -6.38 2.88
CA SER A 31 6.39 -6.31 1.43
C SER A 31 6.78 -7.60 0.71
N LEU A 32 7.85 -8.26 1.14
CA LEU A 32 8.26 -9.56 0.60
C LEU A 32 7.21 -10.63 0.90
N LEU A 33 6.72 -10.70 2.14
CA LEU A 33 5.67 -11.63 2.54
C LEU A 33 4.39 -11.37 1.74
N LEU A 34 3.95 -10.11 1.63
CA LEU A 34 2.79 -9.75 0.82
C LEU A 34 2.97 -10.11 -0.66
N THR A 35 4.17 -9.90 -1.21
CA THR A 35 4.48 -10.32 -2.58
C THR A 35 4.26 -11.81 -2.75
N VAL A 36 4.82 -12.63 -1.85
CA VAL A 36 4.67 -14.09 -1.90
C VAL A 36 3.20 -14.48 -1.77
N CYS A 37 2.46 -13.86 -0.83
CA CYS A 37 1.03 -14.10 -0.68
C CYS A 37 0.25 -13.75 -1.95
N PHE A 38 0.46 -12.58 -2.57
CA PHE A 38 -0.25 -12.18 -3.78
C PHE A 38 0.14 -13.02 -5.00
N VAL A 39 1.39 -13.43 -5.13
CA VAL A 39 1.83 -14.37 -6.17
C VAL A 39 1.15 -15.72 -5.99
N MET A 40 1.14 -16.25 -4.76
CA MET A 40 0.47 -17.51 -4.44
C MET A 40 -1.04 -17.41 -4.67
N GLN A 41 -1.66 -16.29 -4.31
CA GLN A 41 -3.06 -16.01 -4.57
C GLN A 41 -3.36 -15.96 -6.08
N GLY A 42 -2.54 -15.28 -6.89
CA GLY A 42 -2.66 -15.29 -8.34
C GLY A 42 -2.51 -16.70 -8.96
N LEU A 43 -1.57 -17.50 -8.44
CA LEU A 43 -1.37 -18.90 -8.82
C LEU A 43 -2.56 -19.80 -8.44
N LEU A 44 -3.22 -19.53 -7.31
CA LEU A 44 -4.44 -20.21 -6.88
C LEU A 44 -5.65 -19.78 -7.70
N LEU A 45 -5.78 -18.49 -8.04
CA LEU A 45 -6.87 -17.99 -8.88
C LEU A 45 -6.73 -18.39 -10.35
N TRP A 46 -5.52 -18.67 -10.84
CA TRP A 46 -5.27 -19.12 -12.21
C TRP A 46 -6.07 -20.38 -12.61
N PRO A 47 -6.01 -21.51 -11.87
CA PRO A 47 -6.82 -22.69 -12.17
C PRO A 47 -8.30 -22.47 -11.81
N LEU A 48 -8.61 -21.65 -10.79
CA LEU A 48 -9.99 -21.39 -10.37
C LEU A 48 -10.78 -20.55 -11.39
N HIS A 49 -10.13 -19.63 -12.09
CA HIS A 49 -10.77 -18.78 -13.11
C HIS A 49 -11.37 -19.60 -14.27
N ASN A 50 -10.76 -20.74 -14.60
CA ASN A 50 -11.24 -21.62 -15.67
C ASN A 50 -12.38 -22.56 -15.23
N LEU A 51 -12.82 -22.48 -13.97
CA LEU A 51 -13.92 -23.31 -13.49
C LEU A 51 -15.27 -22.75 -13.93
N PRO A 52 -16.24 -23.62 -14.26
CA PRO A 52 -17.59 -23.18 -14.65
C PRO A 52 -18.30 -22.40 -13.54
N ILE A 53 -17.94 -22.63 -12.28
CA ILE A 53 -18.46 -21.87 -11.15
C ILE A 53 -18.00 -20.40 -11.16
N TRP A 54 -16.82 -20.12 -11.71
CA TRP A 54 -16.30 -18.76 -11.84
C TRP A 54 -17.11 -17.96 -12.87
N HIS A 55 -17.42 -18.56 -14.02
CA HIS A 55 -18.26 -17.94 -15.04
C HIS A 55 -19.72 -17.75 -14.59
N LEU A 56 -20.24 -18.61 -13.72
CA LEU A 56 -21.55 -18.41 -13.09
C LEU A 56 -21.55 -17.18 -12.18
N VAL A 57 -20.49 -17.03 -11.36
CA VAL A 57 -20.34 -15.86 -10.48
C VAL A 57 -20.11 -14.58 -11.29
N GLU A 58 -19.32 -14.64 -12.37
CA GLU A 58 -19.09 -13.50 -13.27
C GLU A 58 -20.39 -13.02 -13.92
N ARG A 59 -21.23 -13.96 -14.40
CA ARG A 59 -22.55 -13.64 -14.95
C ARG A 59 -23.49 -13.04 -13.92
N GLU A 60 -23.55 -13.61 -12.72
CA GLU A 60 -24.36 -13.05 -11.64
C GLU A 60 -23.91 -11.63 -11.27
N VAL A 61 -22.60 -11.39 -11.16
CA VAL A 61 -22.03 -10.06 -10.87
C VAL A 61 -22.33 -9.06 -12.00
N GLN A 62 -22.36 -9.53 -13.25
CA GLN A 62 -22.66 -8.70 -14.42
C GLN A 62 -24.16 -8.40 -14.55
N ASP A 63 -25.03 -9.37 -14.31
CA ASP A 63 -26.49 -9.20 -14.29
C ASP A 63 -26.91 -8.27 -13.14
N GLN A 64 -26.22 -8.35 -12.00
CA GLN A 64 -26.46 -7.53 -10.81
C GLN A 64 -25.81 -6.13 -10.87
N HIS A 65 -25.20 -5.73 -11.99
CA HIS A 65 -24.61 -4.40 -12.20
C HIS A 65 -23.57 -3.97 -11.14
N LEU A 66 -22.88 -4.92 -10.50
CA LEU A 66 -21.81 -4.63 -9.54
C LEU A 66 -20.53 -4.16 -10.29
N HIS A 67 -20.59 -2.96 -10.85
CA HIS A 67 -19.54 -2.38 -11.71
C HIS A 67 -18.16 -2.43 -11.03
N SER A 68 -18.10 -2.23 -9.72
CA SER A 68 -16.83 -2.26 -8.96
C SER A 68 -16.14 -3.63 -8.95
N LEU A 69 -16.90 -4.71 -9.11
CA LEU A 69 -16.43 -6.10 -9.09
C LEU A 69 -16.26 -6.69 -10.49
N THR A 70 -17.01 -6.21 -11.48
CA THR A 70 -16.94 -6.72 -12.87
C THR A 70 -15.50 -6.74 -13.41
N TRP A 71 -14.75 -5.66 -13.23
CA TRP A 71 -13.35 -5.60 -13.69
C TRP A 71 -12.42 -6.51 -12.89
N LEU A 72 -12.65 -6.62 -11.57
CA LEU A 72 -11.85 -7.43 -10.65
C LEU A 72 -12.06 -8.95 -10.89
N LEU A 73 -13.30 -9.36 -11.19
CA LEU A 73 -13.66 -10.75 -11.49
C LEU A 73 -13.35 -11.16 -12.93
N ALA A 74 -13.34 -10.20 -13.86
CA ALA A 74 -12.91 -10.42 -15.24
C ALA A 74 -11.40 -10.61 -15.35
N HIS A 75 -10.60 -9.92 -14.50
CA HIS A 75 -9.14 -10.03 -14.52
C HIS A 75 -8.51 -10.25 -13.13
N PRO A 76 -8.90 -11.31 -12.40
CA PRO A 76 -8.46 -11.55 -11.03
C PRO A 76 -6.95 -11.79 -10.95
N VAL A 77 -6.41 -12.51 -11.93
CA VAL A 77 -4.97 -12.76 -12.05
C VAL A 77 -4.21 -11.46 -12.32
N ALA A 78 -4.74 -10.57 -13.18
CA ALA A 78 -4.08 -9.31 -13.48
C ALA A 78 -4.06 -8.39 -12.24
N ALA A 79 -5.16 -8.33 -11.48
CA ALA A 79 -5.22 -7.57 -10.24
C ALA A 79 -4.20 -8.08 -9.20
N SER A 80 -4.10 -9.40 -9.00
CA SER A 80 -3.08 -9.99 -8.11
C SER A 80 -1.66 -9.77 -8.62
N MET A 81 -1.42 -9.82 -9.93
CA MET A 81 -0.11 -9.54 -10.53
C MET A 81 0.29 -8.07 -10.38
N ILE A 82 -0.63 -7.12 -10.56
CA ILE A 82 -0.38 -5.69 -10.31
C ILE A 82 -0.03 -5.47 -8.84
N ALA A 83 -0.77 -6.08 -7.91
CA ALA A 83 -0.48 -6.01 -6.49
C ALA A 83 0.90 -6.62 -6.14
N ALA A 84 1.24 -7.76 -6.76
CA ALA A 84 2.56 -8.38 -6.61
C ALA A 84 3.69 -7.50 -7.16
N LEU A 85 3.49 -6.83 -8.30
CA LEU A 85 4.45 -5.88 -8.87
C LEU A 85 4.65 -4.66 -7.98
N LEU A 86 3.58 -4.11 -7.41
CA LEU A 86 3.63 -3.02 -6.42
C LEU A 86 4.41 -3.44 -5.16
N CYS A 87 4.20 -4.67 -4.68
CA CYS A 87 4.94 -5.20 -3.54
C CYS A 87 6.42 -5.45 -3.87
N LEU A 88 6.73 -6.02 -5.04
CA LEU A 88 8.11 -6.18 -5.53
C LEU A 88 8.83 -4.84 -5.65
N ALA A 89 8.16 -3.84 -6.21
CA ALA A 89 8.71 -2.49 -6.31
C ALA A 89 9.04 -1.94 -4.91
N SER A 90 8.13 -2.14 -3.93
CA SER A 90 8.33 -1.77 -2.53
C SER A 90 9.49 -2.49 -1.86
N THR A 91 9.67 -3.77 -2.15
CA THR A 91 10.80 -4.58 -1.69
C THR A 91 12.11 -4.07 -2.30
N LEU A 92 12.13 -3.77 -3.60
CA LEU A 92 13.29 -3.24 -4.31
C LEU A 92 13.70 -1.85 -3.80
N ALA A 93 12.71 -1.01 -3.50
CA ALA A 93 12.94 0.32 -2.95
C ALA A 93 13.48 0.25 -1.51
N SER A 94 12.94 -0.65 -0.68
CA SER A 94 13.43 -0.90 0.67
C SER A 94 14.85 -1.47 0.65
N TRP A 95 15.17 -2.34 -0.32
CA TRP A 95 16.53 -2.83 -0.56
C TRP A 95 17.49 -1.72 -0.98
N GLY A 96 17.08 -0.86 -1.92
CA GLY A 96 17.87 0.29 -2.34
C GLY A 96 18.15 1.27 -1.19
N LEU A 97 17.18 1.46 -0.31
CA LEU A 97 17.34 2.26 0.91
C LEU A 97 18.33 1.62 1.90
N LEU A 98 18.26 0.29 2.09
CA LEU A 98 19.22 -0.46 2.93
C LEU A 98 20.65 -0.44 2.39
N ARG A 99 20.82 -0.37 1.06
CA ARG A 99 22.13 -0.25 0.39
C ARG A 99 22.65 1.18 0.27
N GLU A 100 21.98 2.15 0.89
CA GLU A 100 22.36 3.58 0.84
C GLU A 100 22.54 4.11 -0.60
N ARG A 101 21.79 3.55 -1.56
CA ARG A 101 21.88 3.94 -2.98
C ARG A 101 20.99 5.15 -3.24
N SER A 102 21.50 6.14 -3.98
CA SER A 102 20.74 7.35 -4.38
C SER A 102 19.40 7.06 -5.07
N TRP A 103 19.35 6.00 -5.88
CA TRP A 103 18.12 5.52 -6.54
C TRP A 103 17.11 4.90 -5.57
N GLY A 104 17.59 4.23 -4.51
CA GLY A 104 16.73 3.59 -3.52
C GLY A 104 15.89 4.59 -2.72
N LEU A 105 16.48 5.75 -2.39
CA LEU A 105 15.77 6.81 -1.69
C LEU A 105 14.63 7.39 -2.54
N TRP A 106 14.89 7.65 -3.82
CA TRP A 106 13.87 8.13 -4.75
C TRP A 106 12.77 7.09 -5.00
N SER A 107 13.14 5.82 -5.25
CA SER A 107 12.15 4.75 -5.41
C SER A 107 11.28 4.57 -4.18
N PHE A 108 11.87 4.64 -2.98
CA PHE A 108 11.13 4.48 -1.72
C PHE A 108 10.13 5.61 -1.49
N VAL A 109 10.53 6.85 -1.77
CA VAL A 109 9.63 8.01 -1.73
C VAL A 109 8.49 7.85 -2.74
N VAL A 110 8.80 7.50 -3.99
CA VAL A 110 7.78 7.32 -5.04
C VAL A 110 6.77 6.25 -4.64
N ILE A 111 7.23 5.10 -4.14
CA ILE A 111 6.35 4.01 -3.69
C ILE A 111 5.55 4.38 -2.45
N LEU A 112 6.12 5.15 -1.51
CA LEU A 112 5.39 5.68 -0.36
C LEU A 112 4.22 6.54 -0.79
N LEU A 113 4.44 7.48 -1.73
CA LEU A 113 3.36 8.30 -2.27
C LEU A 113 2.36 7.47 -3.10
N LEU A 114 2.86 6.51 -3.88
CA LEU A 114 2.00 5.64 -4.69
C LEU A 114 1.09 4.77 -3.80
N SER A 115 1.62 4.26 -2.68
CA SER A 115 0.85 3.54 -1.66
C SER A 115 -0.19 4.46 -1.00
N ALA A 116 0.15 5.72 -0.73
CA ALA A 116 -0.80 6.70 -0.22
C ALA A 116 -1.96 6.91 -1.19
N LEU A 117 -1.65 7.07 -2.47
CA LEU A 117 -2.64 7.25 -3.52
C LEU A 117 -3.50 6.00 -3.70
N ALA A 118 -2.89 4.81 -3.57
CA ALA A 118 -3.61 3.54 -3.61
C ALA A 118 -4.61 3.43 -2.45
N ASN A 119 -4.29 3.92 -1.25
CA ASN A 119 -5.25 3.93 -0.13
C ASN A 119 -6.49 4.78 -0.45
N PHE A 120 -6.32 5.92 -1.12
CA PHE A 120 -7.45 6.72 -1.61
C PHE A 120 -8.27 6.01 -2.69
N ALA A 121 -7.59 5.35 -3.64
CA ALA A 121 -8.27 4.57 -4.66
C ALA A 121 -9.09 3.42 -4.05
N ILE A 122 -8.54 2.72 -3.06
CA ILE A 122 -9.23 1.66 -2.32
C ILE A 122 -10.41 2.22 -1.52
N ALA A 123 -10.26 3.38 -0.88
CA ALA A 123 -11.34 4.05 -0.16
C ALA A 123 -12.51 4.40 -1.08
N GLY A 124 -12.22 4.97 -2.27
CA GLY A 124 -13.24 5.26 -3.27
C GLY A 124 -13.89 4.00 -3.84
N TRP A 125 -13.09 2.97 -4.14
CA TRP A 125 -13.58 1.68 -4.59
C TRP A 125 -14.52 1.01 -3.57
N LEU A 126 -14.19 1.10 -2.27
CA LEU A 126 -15.01 0.57 -1.19
C LEU A 126 -16.37 1.28 -1.06
N ASP A 127 -16.43 2.61 -1.24
CA ASP A 127 -17.72 3.34 -1.25
C ASP A 127 -18.62 2.90 -2.42
N VAL A 128 -18.05 2.76 -3.62
CA VAL A 128 -18.78 2.26 -4.80
C VAL A 128 -19.26 0.84 -4.55
N PHE A 129 -18.40 -0.04 -4.04
CA PHE A 129 -18.78 -1.41 -3.71
C PHE A 129 -19.91 -1.46 -2.68
N MET A 130 -19.84 -0.69 -1.59
CA MET A 130 -20.92 -0.63 -0.61
C MET A 130 -22.21 -0.05 -1.20
N ARG A 131 -22.12 0.96 -2.07
CA ARG A 131 -23.29 1.53 -2.77
C ARG A 131 -23.99 0.48 -3.62
N ASP A 132 -23.23 -0.35 -4.33
CA ASP A 132 -23.76 -1.39 -5.20
C ASP A 132 -24.37 -2.56 -4.38
N VAL A 133 -23.84 -2.83 -3.17
CA VAL A 133 -24.27 -3.93 -2.29
C VAL A 133 -25.48 -3.59 -1.40
N ILE A 134 -25.64 -2.34 -0.96
CA ILE A 134 -26.77 -1.91 -0.09
C ILE A 134 -28.16 -2.29 -0.64
N PRO A 135 -28.50 -2.06 -1.93
CA PRO A 135 -29.82 -2.43 -2.45
C PRO A 135 -30.07 -3.95 -2.44
N PHE A 136 -29.02 -4.77 -2.33
CA PHE A 136 -29.16 -6.22 -2.22
C PHE A 136 -29.44 -6.70 -0.78
N LEU A 137 -29.00 -5.97 0.25
CA LEU A 137 -29.21 -6.39 1.64
C LEU A 137 -30.66 -6.23 2.11
N SER A 138 -31.45 -5.35 1.47
CA SER A 138 -32.82 -5.06 1.87
C SER A 138 -33.58 -4.26 0.82
N ASP A 139 -34.83 -4.63 0.53
CA ASP A 139 -35.79 -3.84 -0.25
C ASP A 139 -36.56 -2.80 0.59
N ASP A 140 -36.46 -2.87 1.93
CA ASP A 140 -37.09 -1.89 2.81
C ASP A 140 -36.35 -0.54 2.77
N ALA A 141 -37.07 0.51 2.36
CA ALA A 141 -36.54 1.87 2.23
C ALA A 141 -35.99 2.44 3.55
N VAL A 142 -36.58 2.08 4.69
CA VAL A 142 -36.11 2.55 6.02
C VAL A 142 -34.78 1.90 6.36
N LEU A 143 -34.65 0.59 6.11
CA LEU A 143 -33.43 -0.15 6.37
C LEU A 143 -32.30 0.27 5.40
N GLN A 144 -32.62 0.54 4.12
CA GLN A 144 -31.65 1.09 3.17
C GLN A 144 -31.09 2.45 3.61
N GLN A 145 -31.94 3.33 4.17
CA GLN A 145 -31.51 4.64 4.66
C GLN A 145 -30.52 4.52 5.83
N GLU A 146 -30.77 3.59 6.76
CA GLU A 146 -29.84 3.25 7.85
C GLU A 146 -28.50 2.69 7.31
N LEU A 147 -28.55 1.81 6.30
CA LEU A 147 -27.36 1.27 5.65
C LEU A 147 -26.54 2.35 4.92
N HIS A 148 -27.21 3.30 4.27
CA HIS A 148 -26.53 4.45 3.64
C HIS A 148 -25.85 5.36 4.68
N LEU A 149 -26.47 5.54 5.85
CA LEU A 149 -25.87 6.31 6.95
C LEU A 149 -24.61 5.62 7.49
N LYS A 150 -24.67 4.29 7.68
CA LYS A 150 -23.49 3.48 8.05
C LYS A 150 -22.41 3.52 6.97
N ARG A 151 -22.76 3.44 5.68
CA ARG A 151 -21.81 3.59 4.57
C ARG A 151 -21.08 4.92 4.65
N TRP A 152 -21.80 6.01 4.88
CA TRP A 152 -21.21 7.34 5.01
C TRP A 152 -20.23 7.42 6.18
N LEU A 153 -20.58 6.88 7.34
CA LEU A 153 -19.68 6.83 8.49
C LEU A 153 -18.42 6.01 8.19
N ILE A 154 -18.57 4.83 7.58
CA ILE A 154 -17.43 3.97 7.19
C ILE A 154 -16.55 4.69 6.18
N THR A 155 -17.13 5.23 5.11
CA THR A 155 -16.41 5.92 4.04
C THR A 155 -15.67 7.13 4.57
N LEU A 156 -16.31 7.95 5.39
CA LEU A 156 -15.68 9.11 6.02
C LEU A 156 -14.53 8.69 6.93
N THR A 157 -14.69 7.61 7.70
CA THR A 157 -13.62 7.06 8.54
C THR A 157 -12.44 6.57 7.71
N VAL A 158 -12.69 5.83 6.63
CA VAL A 158 -11.66 5.29 5.74
C VAL A 158 -10.93 6.40 4.98
N VAL A 159 -11.66 7.42 4.50
CA VAL A 159 -11.08 8.60 3.84
C VAL A 159 -10.27 9.43 4.84
N ALA A 160 -10.78 9.66 6.05
CA ALA A 160 -10.04 10.35 7.10
C ALA A 160 -8.75 9.60 7.46
N MET A 161 -8.81 8.28 7.59
CA MET A 161 -7.63 7.45 7.83
C MET A 161 -6.65 7.53 6.65
N SER A 162 -7.14 7.53 5.42
CA SER A 162 -6.31 7.68 4.21
C SER A 162 -5.62 9.04 4.15
N LEU A 163 -6.29 10.12 4.58
CA LEU A 163 -5.69 11.46 4.72
C LEU A 163 -4.58 11.47 5.77
N VAL A 164 -4.81 10.82 6.92
CA VAL A 164 -3.79 10.70 7.98
C VAL A 164 -2.57 9.93 7.49
N LEU A 165 -2.79 8.80 6.80
CA LEU A 165 -1.72 8.01 6.20
C LEU A 165 -0.97 8.78 5.12
N LEU A 166 -1.67 9.49 4.24
CA LEU A 166 -1.06 10.36 3.23
C LEU A 166 -0.19 11.45 3.88
N GLY A 167 -0.69 12.10 4.93
CA GLY A 167 0.08 13.08 5.70
C GLY A 167 1.33 12.47 6.33
N LEU A 168 1.20 11.29 6.95
CA LEU A 168 2.32 10.58 7.58
C LEU A 168 3.36 10.11 6.55
N GLN A 169 2.92 9.55 5.43
CA GLN A 169 3.76 9.06 4.34
C GLN A 169 4.46 10.24 3.63
N GLY A 170 3.74 11.35 3.40
CA GLY A 170 4.30 12.60 2.87
C GLY A 170 5.31 13.25 3.82
N TRP A 171 5.01 13.27 5.12
CA TRP A 171 5.94 13.75 6.14
C TRP A 171 7.22 12.90 6.20
N LEU A 172 7.08 11.58 6.15
CA LEU A 172 8.20 10.65 6.13
C LEU A 172 9.06 10.84 4.87
N ALA A 173 8.42 11.00 3.70
CA ALA A 173 9.10 11.29 2.45
C ALA A 173 9.88 12.62 2.52
N TRP A 174 9.27 13.68 3.03
CA TRP A 174 9.93 14.97 3.22
C TRP A 174 11.13 14.87 4.19
N ARG A 175 10.98 14.11 5.28
CA ARG A 175 12.06 13.89 6.25
C ARG A 175 13.23 13.10 5.65
N LEU A 176 12.95 12.12 4.80
CA LEU A 176 13.95 11.34 4.07
C LEU A 176 14.69 12.17 3.00
N LEU A 177 14.00 13.13 2.37
CA LEU A 177 14.57 14.03 1.36
C LEU A 177 15.41 15.19 1.93
N ARG A 178 15.52 15.32 3.26
CA ARG A 178 16.36 16.37 3.87
C ARG A 178 17.80 16.26 3.39
N PRO A 179 18.48 17.40 3.14
CA PRO A 179 19.83 17.44 2.59
C PRO A 179 20.86 16.70 3.47
N ASP A 180 20.65 16.69 4.79
CA ASP A 180 21.49 15.97 5.75
C ASP A 180 21.48 14.45 5.55
N LEU A 181 20.34 13.89 5.11
CA LEU A 181 20.20 12.47 4.81
C LEU A 181 20.60 12.16 3.38
N ARG A 182 20.17 12.98 2.41
CA ARG A 182 20.47 12.80 0.98
C ARG A 182 21.98 12.75 0.70
N SER A 183 22.79 13.51 1.44
CA SER A 183 24.25 13.54 1.27
C SER A 183 24.95 12.21 1.57
N ARG A 184 24.30 11.27 2.28
CA ARG A 184 24.83 9.92 2.56
C ARG A 184 24.60 8.92 1.43
N PHE A 185 23.67 9.21 0.52
CA PHE A 185 23.32 8.28 -0.56
C PHE A 185 24.12 8.62 -1.82
N HIS A 186 25.08 7.76 -2.17
CA HIS A 186 25.93 7.87 -3.36
C HIS A 186 25.41 6.97 -4.49
#